data_AF-A0A372MEM7-F1
#
_entry.id   AF-A0A372MEM7-F1
#
_cell.length_a   1.000
_cell.length_b   1.000
_cell.length_c   1.000
_cell.angle_alpha   90.00
_cell.angle_beta   90.00
_cell.angle_gamma   90.00
#
_symmetry.space_group_name_H-M   'P 1'
#
loop_
_entity.id
_entity.type
_entity.pdbx_description
1 polymer ?
#
loop_
_entity_poly.entity_id
_entity_poly.type
_entity_poly.pdbx_seq_one_letter_code
_entity_poly.pdbx_strand_id
1 'polypeptide(L)'
;MDVITRNLLALKILSPGFRARDLDTNEIVSVKSAAYRVALLDTVVFLETKRWQFNKTTYITGEVQSYSFSLDSLAIEGHDYTIGESHSPLEYYERSQLTGLLGACLKGGMRPSIEFEDYTGYGFYGPDTDPVFEAADCLDPSKRYDILTKLWVEYPQCIDALVHIANPYIHRRIYQRNAENCYLAAIAIAEKKLPPDLDGMALWSWIENRPYLRALHGYCILLWSLGRFTEAEKVACKLLRLNPPDNTGVRFIIDDIHNKKTWTED
;
A
#
# COMPACT_ATOMS: atom_id res chain seq x y z
N MET A 1 -4.07 -1.82 -40.13
CA MET A 1 -3.49 -2.33 -38.87
C MET A 1 -4.65 -2.52 -37.94
N ASP A 2 -4.88 -3.74 -37.49
CA ASP A 2 -5.97 -4.02 -36.56
C ASP A 2 -5.65 -3.35 -35.23
N VAL A 3 -6.57 -2.48 -34.80
CA VAL A 3 -6.45 -1.76 -33.55
C VAL A 3 -7.10 -2.61 -32.47
N ILE A 4 -6.37 -2.92 -31.41
CA ILE A 4 -6.84 -3.81 -30.33
C ILE A 4 -6.97 -2.98 -29.05
N THR A 5 -8.15 -2.96 -28.45
CA THR A 5 -8.35 -2.39 -27.11
C THR A 5 -7.97 -3.41 -26.05
N ARG A 6 -7.16 -3.00 -25.07
CA ARG A 6 -6.71 -3.82 -23.94
C ARG A 6 -7.04 -3.18 -22.61
N ASN A 7 -7.27 -4.01 -21.59
CA ASN A 7 -7.31 -3.60 -20.20
C ASN A 7 -6.00 -3.99 -19.53
N LEU A 8 -5.22 -2.99 -19.11
CA LEU A 8 -3.87 -3.20 -18.60
C LEU A 8 -3.77 -2.74 -17.14
N LEU A 9 -3.29 -3.58 -16.23
CA LEU A 9 -2.89 -3.15 -14.89
C LEU A 9 -1.44 -2.67 -14.91
N ALA A 10 -1.19 -1.40 -14.57
CA ALA A 10 0.15 -0.84 -14.50
C ALA A 10 0.93 -1.41 -13.30
N LEU A 11 2.03 -2.12 -13.57
CA LEU A 11 2.83 -2.83 -12.57
C LEU A 11 4.17 -2.15 -12.25
N LYS A 12 4.65 -1.27 -13.13
CA LYS A 12 5.87 -0.49 -12.94
C LYS A 12 5.88 0.71 -13.87
N ILE A 13 6.13 1.90 -13.35
CA ILE A 13 6.27 3.11 -14.16
C ILE A 13 7.70 3.22 -14.69
N LEU A 14 7.84 3.56 -15.98
CA LEU A 14 9.11 3.70 -16.67
C LEU A 14 9.20 5.10 -17.32
N SER A 15 10.40 5.52 -17.72
CA SER A 15 10.59 6.75 -18.49
C SER A 15 11.21 6.45 -19.85
N PRO A 16 10.47 6.56 -20.98
CA PRO A 16 9.02 6.67 -21.10
C PRO A 16 8.31 5.30 -21.02
N GLY A 17 7.07 5.28 -20.50
CA GLY A 17 6.15 4.14 -20.55
C GLY A 17 5.89 3.45 -19.22
N PHE A 18 5.46 2.20 -19.26
CA PHE A 18 5.21 1.39 -18.06
C PHE A 18 5.22 -0.10 -18.41
N ARG A 19 5.50 -0.97 -17.42
CA ARG A 19 5.18 -2.39 -17.52
C ARG A 19 3.76 -2.62 -17.02
N ALA A 20 3.03 -3.50 -17.69
CA ALA A 20 1.67 -3.83 -17.31
C ALA A 20 1.37 -5.31 -17.46
N ARG A 21 0.36 -5.77 -16.73
CA ARG A 21 -0.31 -7.06 -16.96
C ARG A 21 -1.56 -6.81 -17.78
N ASP A 22 -1.69 -7.49 -18.89
CA ASP A 22 -2.95 -7.55 -19.64
C ASP A 22 -3.95 -8.40 -18.85
N LEU A 23 -5.07 -7.80 -18.46
CA LEU A 23 -6.04 -8.42 -17.54
C LEU A 23 -6.83 -9.56 -18.18
N ASP A 24 -6.92 -9.59 -19.51
CA ASP A 24 -7.66 -10.61 -20.26
C ASP A 24 -6.79 -11.86 -20.50
N THR A 25 -5.47 -11.67 -20.67
CA THR A 25 -4.53 -12.73 -21.06
C THR A 25 -3.51 -13.09 -19.99
N ASN A 26 -3.39 -12.29 -18.94
CA ASN A 26 -2.31 -12.30 -17.94
C ASN A 26 -0.90 -12.08 -18.50
N GLU A 27 -0.76 -11.71 -19.78
CA GLU A 27 0.55 -11.43 -20.39
C GLU A 27 1.17 -10.17 -19.76
N ILE A 28 2.47 -10.24 -19.41
CA ILE A 28 3.24 -9.06 -18.99
C ILE A 28 3.82 -8.38 -20.23
N VAL A 29 3.45 -7.11 -20.44
CA VAL A 29 3.87 -6.30 -21.59
C VAL A 29 4.64 -5.05 -21.14
N SER A 30 5.57 -4.60 -21.98
CA SER A 30 6.23 -3.29 -21.84
C SER A 30 5.58 -2.28 -22.78
N VAL A 31 4.83 -1.34 -22.20
CA VAL A 31 4.14 -0.28 -22.94
C VAL A 31 5.11 0.86 -23.25
N LYS A 32 5.26 1.17 -24.53
CA LYS A 32 6.02 2.32 -25.04
C LYS A 32 5.04 3.41 -25.46
N SER A 33 4.66 4.27 -24.52
CA SER A 33 3.77 5.41 -24.76
C SER A 33 4.15 6.57 -23.83
N ALA A 34 3.92 7.82 -24.26
CA ALA A 34 4.13 9.03 -23.48
C ALA A 34 3.00 9.21 -22.44
N ALA A 35 2.82 8.21 -21.57
CA ALA A 35 1.72 8.09 -20.64
C ALA A 35 2.06 8.68 -19.26
N TYR A 36 2.49 9.95 -19.22
CA TYR A 36 2.98 10.62 -17.99
C TYR A 36 1.93 10.71 -16.87
N ARG A 37 0.66 10.45 -17.17
CA ARG A 37 -0.46 10.54 -16.21
C ARG A 37 -0.84 9.18 -15.59
N VAL A 38 -0.34 8.07 -16.13
CA VAL A 38 -0.60 6.72 -15.59
C VAL A 38 0.20 6.56 -14.29
N ALA A 39 -0.49 6.17 -13.23
CA ALA A 39 0.12 5.81 -11.96
C ALA A 39 0.23 4.29 -11.81
N LEU A 40 1.11 3.86 -10.91
CA LEU A 40 1.22 2.47 -10.50
C LEU A 40 -0.15 1.96 -10.01
N LEU A 41 -0.50 0.74 -10.38
CA LEU A 41 -1.77 0.07 -10.09
C LEU A 41 -3.01 0.70 -10.75
N ASP A 42 -2.86 1.67 -11.65
CA ASP A 42 -3.98 2.04 -12.51
C ASP A 42 -4.36 0.88 -13.43
N THR A 43 -5.65 0.66 -13.58
CA THR A 43 -6.24 -0.05 -14.73
C THR A 43 -6.34 0.93 -15.88
N VAL A 44 -5.74 0.57 -17.01
CA VAL A 44 -5.55 1.42 -18.18
C VAL A 44 -6.26 0.78 -19.35
N VAL A 45 -7.21 1.52 -19.95
CA VAL A 45 -7.78 1.16 -21.25
C VAL A 45 -6.81 1.66 -22.31
N PHE A 46 -6.18 0.73 -23.02
CA PHE A 46 -5.09 1.00 -23.96
C PHE A 46 -5.47 0.58 -25.37
N LEU A 47 -5.29 1.48 -26.33
CA LEU A 47 -5.51 1.25 -27.74
C LEU A 47 -4.19 0.84 -28.40
N GLU A 48 -3.94 -0.47 -28.50
CA GLU A 48 -2.73 -1.02 -29.13
C GLU A 48 -2.76 -0.78 -30.65
N THR A 49 -1.69 -0.19 -31.16
CA THR A 49 -1.48 0.06 -32.60
C THR A 49 -0.34 -0.74 -33.19
N LYS A 50 0.63 -1.15 -32.35
CA LYS A 50 1.76 -1.99 -32.77
C LYS A 50 2.28 -2.83 -31.60
N ARG A 51 2.64 -4.07 -31.92
CA ARG A 51 3.21 -5.07 -31.02
C ARG A 51 4.47 -5.68 -31.65
N TRP A 52 5.48 -5.94 -30.83
CA TRP A 52 6.67 -6.69 -31.23
C TRP A 52 7.31 -7.37 -30.04
N GLN A 53 8.15 -8.36 -30.30
CA GLN A 53 8.92 -9.04 -29.27
C GLN A 53 10.40 -8.69 -29.43
N PHE A 54 11.07 -8.41 -28.32
CA PHE A 54 12.52 -8.27 -28.28
C PHE A 54 13.07 -9.00 -27.06
N ASN A 55 13.97 -9.96 -27.29
CA ASN A 55 14.34 -10.99 -26.33
C ASN A 55 13.09 -11.68 -25.75
N LYS A 56 12.96 -11.76 -24.43
CA LYS A 56 11.82 -12.37 -23.72
C LYS A 56 10.69 -11.36 -23.41
N THR A 57 10.80 -10.11 -23.88
CA THR A 57 9.83 -9.06 -23.54
C THR A 57 8.91 -8.78 -24.73
N THR A 58 7.61 -8.87 -24.50
CA THR A 58 6.59 -8.34 -25.42
C THR A 58 6.47 -6.83 -25.22
N TYR A 59 6.55 -6.07 -26.30
CA TYR A 59 6.39 -4.63 -26.32
C TYR A 59 5.14 -4.25 -27.10
N ILE A 60 4.45 -3.23 -26.60
CA ILE A 60 3.27 -2.66 -27.25
C ILE A 60 3.38 -1.14 -27.27
N THR A 61 2.84 -0.52 -28.31
CA THR A 61 2.70 0.94 -28.42
C THR A 61 1.31 1.29 -28.94
N GLY A 62 0.91 2.54 -28.73
CA GLY A 62 -0.47 2.97 -28.86
C GLY A 62 -0.82 4.10 -27.89
N GLU A 63 -2.11 4.29 -27.70
CA GLU A 63 -2.70 5.41 -26.97
C GLU A 63 -3.38 4.95 -25.67
N VAL A 64 -3.17 5.71 -24.60
CA VAL A 64 -3.95 5.56 -23.36
C VAL A 64 -5.28 6.27 -23.53
N GLN A 65 -6.38 5.52 -23.55
CA GLN A 65 -7.74 6.06 -23.68
C GLN A 65 -8.26 6.55 -22.31
N SER A 66 -8.06 5.75 -21.27
CA SER A 66 -8.44 6.11 -19.90
C SER A 66 -7.58 5.35 -18.88
N TYR A 67 -7.56 5.83 -17.64
CA TYR A 67 -6.82 5.20 -16.55
C TYR A 67 -7.46 5.52 -15.19
N SER A 68 -7.68 4.49 -14.37
CA SER A 68 -8.33 4.58 -13.06
C SER A 68 -7.77 3.54 -12.11
N PHE A 69 -7.62 3.88 -10.84
CA PHE A 69 -7.36 2.87 -9.81
C PHE A 69 -8.62 2.02 -9.61
N SER A 70 -8.46 0.69 -9.62
CA SER A 70 -9.52 -0.29 -9.38
C SER A 70 -8.96 -1.45 -8.58
N LEU A 71 -9.54 -1.71 -7.40
CA LEU A 71 -9.14 -2.83 -6.54
C LEU A 71 -9.48 -4.19 -7.18
N ASP A 72 -10.59 -4.26 -7.92
CA ASP A 72 -11.02 -5.50 -8.58
C ASP A 72 -9.99 -6.01 -9.60
N SER A 73 -9.26 -5.09 -10.23
CA SER A 73 -8.22 -5.40 -11.21
C SER A 73 -6.96 -6.02 -10.60
N LEU A 74 -6.75 -5.93 -9.27
CA LEU A 74 -5.58 -6.51 -8.62
C LEU A 74 -5.67 -8.03 -8.54
N ALA A 75 -6.88 -8.57 -8.35
CA ALA A 75 -7.18 -10.00 -8.27
C ALA A 75 -6.31 -10.79 -7.24
N ILE A 76 -6.05 -10.19 -6.07
CA ILE A 76 -5.27 -10.82 -4.97
C ILE A 76 -6.22 -11.36 -3.91
N GLU A 77 -5.99 -12.57 -3.39
CA GLU A 77 -6.90 -13.27 -2.46
C GLU A 77 -7.03 -12.61 -1.08
N GLY A 78 -6.02 -11.85 -0.66
CA GLY A 78 -5.93 -11.27 0.69
C GLY A 78 -5.19 -12.18 1.68
N HIS A 79 -4.91 -11.66 2.87
CA HIS A 79 -4.06 -12.35 3.84
C HIS A 79 -4.85 -13.22 4.81
N ASP A 80 -4.38 -14.45 4.98
CA ASP A 80 -4.87 -15.31 6.05
C ASP A 80 -4.43 -14.77 7.41
N TYR A 81 -5.24 -15.05 8.43
CA TYR A 81 -5.01 -14.57 9.78
C TYR A 81 -5.62 -15.55 10.79
N THR A 82 -5.10 -15.49 12.00
CA THR A 82 -5.65 -16.16 13.17
C THR A 82 -6.10 -15.13 14.20
N ILE A 83 -6.95 -15.58 15.13
CA ILE A 83 -7.38 -14.77 16.27
C ILE A 83 -6.62 -15.22 17.50
N GLY A 84 -5.83 -14.29 18.05
CA GLY A 84 -5.01 -14.51 19.24
C GLY A 84 -5.71 -14.10 20.54
N GLU A 85 -4.90 -13.90 21.57
CA GLU A 85 -5.38 -13.47 22.89
C GLU A 85 -6.05 -12.09 22.84
N SER A 86 -6.94 -11.83 23.80
CA SER A 86 -7.56 -10.51 23.92
C SER A 86 -6.69 -9.56 24.73
N HIS A 87 -6.59 -8.33 24.25
CA HIS A 87 -5.84 -7.25 24.89
C HIS A 87 -6.73 -6.08 25.26
N SER A 88 -6.29 -5.26 26.20
CA SER A 88 -6.89 -3.96 26.51
C SER A 88 -5.95 -2.81 26.16
N PRO A 89 -6.46 -1.68 25.67
CA PRO A 89 -5.70 -0.43 25.65
C PRO A 89 -5.15 -0.04 27.03
N LEU A 90 -5.79 -0.50 28.12
CA LEU A 90 -5.35 -0.25 29.50
C LEU A 90 -4.07 -1.01 29.90
N GLU A 91 -3.57 -1.92 29.05
CA GLU A 91 -2.24 -2.52 29.21
C GLU A 91 -1.13 -1.52 28.86
N TYR A 92 -1.44 -0.48 28.08
CA TYR A 92 -0.48 0.49 27.56
C TYR A 92 -0.74 1.92 28.04
N TYR A 93 -1.94 2.19 28.54
CA TYR A 93 -2.37 3.50 29.01
C TYR A 93 -3.04 3.42 30.38
N GLU A 94 -2.77 4.41 31.21
CA GLU A 94 -3.62 4.71 32.36
C GLU A 94 -4.96 5.29 31.88
N ARG A 95 -6.04 5.04 32.62
CA ARG A 95 -7.37 5.62 32.32
C ARG A 95 -7.35 7.15 32.25
N SER A 96 -6.49 7.79 33.05
CA SER A 96 -6.25 9.24 33.08
C SER A 96 -5.69 9.78 31.75
N GLN A 97 -4.96 8.96 30.99
CA GLN A 97 -4.38 9.33 29.70
C GLN A 97 -5.39 9.22 28.55
N LEU A 98 -6.42 8.37 28.69
CA LEU A 98 -7.44 8.12 27.68
C LEU A 98 -8.54 9.21 27.69
N THR A 99 -8.15 10.43 27.36
CA THR A 99 -9.05 11.59 27.27
C THR A 99 -9.10 12.16 25.85
N GLY A 100 -10.06 13.06 25.60
CA GLY A 100 -10.18 13.74 24.30
C GLY A 100 -10.30 12.79 23.11
N LEU A 101 -9.65 13.15 22.01
CA LEU A 101 -9.68 12.39 20.77
C LEU A 101 -8.96 11.04 20.90
N LEU A 102 -7.81 10.99 21.59
CA LEU A 102 -7.07 9.76 21.87
C LEU A 102 -7.95 8.72 22.59
N GLY A 103 -8.64 9.13 23.66
CA GLY A 103 -9.57 8.28 24.39
C GLY A 103 -10.75 7.81 23.53
N ALA A 104 -11.25 8.66 22.64
CA ALA A 104 -12.32 8.30 21.72
C ALA A 104 -11.90 7.22 20.69
N CYS A 105 -10.68 7.29 20.14
CA CYS A 105 -10.16 6.27 19.23
C CYS A 105 -9.91 4.92 19.94
N LEU A 106 -9.40 4.97 21.18
CA LEU A 106 -8.97 3.80 21.97
C LEU A 106 -10.08 3.15 22.81
N LYS A 107 -11.35 3.51 22.64
CA LYS A 107 -12.47 2.88 23.36
C LYS A 107 -12.62 1.40 23.00
N GLY A 108 -13.20 0.58 23.89
CA GLY A 108 -13.64 -0.78 23.53
C GLY A 108 -13.22 -1.91 24.47
N GLY A 109 -12.40 -1.64 25.50
CA GLY A 109 -12.04 -2.65 26.49
C GLY A 109 -11.19 -3.79 25.89
N MET A 110 -11.50 -5.03 26.28
CA MET A 110 -10.80 -6.24 25.81
C MET A 110 -11.20 -6.59 24.38
N ARG A 111 -10.22 -6.77 23.49
CA ARG A 111 -10.43 -7.08 22.07
C ARG A 111 -9.40 -8.10 21.58
N PRO A 112 -9.79 -9.06 20.72
CA PRO A 112 -8.87 -10.10 20.24
C PRO A 112 -7.73 -9.54 19.40
N SER A 113 -6.55 -10.15 19.48
CA SER A 113 -5.44 -9.92 18.56
C SER A 113 -5.76 -10.50 17.18
N ILE A 114 -5.45 -9.73 16.13
CA ILE A 114 -5.41 -10.18 14.74
C ILE A 114 -3.96 -10.53 14.45
N GLU A 115 -3.72 -11.77 14.06
CA GLU A 115 -2.37 -12.31 13.82
C GLU A 115 -2.32 -12.82 12.39
N PHE A 116 -1.88 -11.96 11.47
CA PHE A 116 -1.73 -12.36 10.07
C PHE A 116 -0.71 -13.49 9.91
N GLU A 117 -1.01 -14.43 9.01
CA GLU A 117 -0.02 -15.43 8.59
C GLU A 117 1.10 -14.77 7.78
N ASP A 118 2.21 -15.48 7.60
CA ASP A 118 3.38 -14.92 6.91
C ASP A 118 3.08 -14.64 5.43
N TYR A 119 3.02 -13.35 5.10
CA TYR A 119 2.98 -12.84 3.74
C TYR A 119 4.21 -11.95 3.43
N THR A 120 5.22 -11.99 4.30
CA THR A 120 6.42 -11.16 4.19
C THR A 120 7.30 -11.58 3.01
N GLY A 121 8.18 -10.68 2.56
CA GLY A 121 9.12 -10.99 1.48
C GLY A 121 10.28 -11.88 1.89
N TYR A 122 10.44 -12.17 3.20
CA TYR A 122 11.55 -12.94 3.72
C TYR A 122 11.48 -14.38 3.20
N GLY A 123 12.62 -14.91 2.74
CA GLY A 123 12.72 -16.26 2.21
C GLY A 123 12.19 -16.44 0.78
N PHE A 124 11.50 -15.44 0.20
CA PHE A 124 10.81 -15.61 -1.10
C PHE A 124 11.75 -15.98 -2.25
N TYR A 125 12.94 -15.37 -2.33
CA TYR A 125 13.95 -15.70 -3.36
C TYR A 125 15.00 -16.72 -2.91
N GLY A 126 14.85 -17.26 -1.69
CA GLY A 126 15.78 -18.21 -1.11
C GLY A 126 16.04 -17.96 0.38
N PRO A 127 16.69 -18.91 1.07
CA PRO A 127 17.00 -18.78 2.49
C PRO A 127 17.75 -17.48 2.81
N ASP A 128 17.39 -16.83 3.92
CA ASP A 128 18.03 -15.61 4.42
C ASP A 128 18.03 -14.41 3.45
N THR A 129 17.10 -14.38 2.49
CA THR A 129 16.88 -13.22 1.61
C THR A 129 15.66 -12.42 2.07
N ASP A 130 15.72 -11.10 1.99
CA ASP A 130 14.58 -10.22 2.25
C ASP A 130 14.65 -9.03 1.29
N PRO A 131 13.89 -9.05 0.19
CA PRO A 131 13.97 -7.99 -0.81
C PRO A 131 13.47 -6.64 -0.29
N VAL A 132 12.62 -6.63 0.73
CA VAL A 132 12.16 -5.38 1.36
C VAL A 132 13.29 -4.78 2.19
N PHE A 133 14.00 -5.60 2.96
CA PHE A 133 15.18 -5.18 3.70
C PHE A 133 16.32 -4.74 2.75
N GLU A 134 16.63 -5.53 1.72
CA GLU A 134 17.61 -5.19 0.69
C GLU A 134 17.28 -3.86 -0.01
N ALA A 135 15.99 -3.62 -0.28
CA ALA A 135 15.52 -2.37 -0.85
C ALA A 135 15.66 -1.20 0.13
N ALA A 136 15.43 -1.41 1.44
CA ALA A 136 15.60 -0.39 2.46
C ALA A 136 17.07 0.03 2.64
N ASP A 137 18.00 -0.92 2.57
CA ASP A 137 19.45 -0.68 2.63
C ASP A 137 20.02 -0.15 1.30
N CYS A 138 19.23 -0.15 0.23
CA CYS A 138 19.68 0.30 -1.09
C CYS A 138 19.65 1.84 -1.19
N LEU A 139 20.83 2.44 -1.27
CA LEU A 139 20.99 3.89 -1.43
C LEU A 139 20.58 4.41 -2.83
N ASP A 140 20.57 3.54 -3.85
CA ASP A 140 20.16 3.90 -5.22
C ASP A 140 18.62 3.83 -5.36
N PRO A 141 17.92 4.97 -5.56
CA PRO A 141 16.47 4.98 -5.65
C PRO A 141 15.91 4.17 -6.82
N SER A 142 16.63 4.09 -7.95
CA SER A 142 16.19 3.31 -9.11
C SER A 142 16.32 1.83 -8.84
N LYS A 143 17.44 1.39 -8.25
CA LYS A 143 17.64 -0.01 -7.89
C LYS A 143 16.65 -0.46 -6.81
N ARG A 144 16.40 0.38 -5.80
CA ARG A 144 15.35 0.15 -4.79
C ARG A 144 13.97 -0.04 -5.44
N TYR A 145 13.60 0.85 -6.36
CA TYR A 145 12.33 0.73 -7.08
C TYR A 145 12.25 -0.55 -7.93
N ASP A 146 13.36 -0.97 -8.54
CA ASP A 146 13.44 -2.21 -9.31
C ASP A 146 13.26 -3.46 -8.44
N ILE A 147 13.90 -3.51 -7.26
CA ILE A 147 13.75 -4.62 -6.31
C ILE A 147 12.29 -4.74 -5.86
N LEU A 148 11.70 -3.65 -5.40
CA LEU A 148 10.34 -3.64 -4.85
C LEU A 148 9.28 -3.94 -5.92
N THR A 149 9.41 -3.36 -7.12
CA THR A 149 8.46 -3.65 -8.21
C THR A 149 8.60 -5.06 -8.74
N LYS A 150 9.81 -5.65 -8.72
CA LYS A 150 9.99 -7.07 -9.03
C LYS A 150 9.29 -7.94 -7.98
N LEU A 151 9.54 -7.69 -6.69
CA LEU A 151 8.90 -8.43 -5.60
C LEU A 151 7.37 -8.33 -5.69
N TRP A 152 6.82 -7.13 -5.89
CA TRP A 152 5.38 -6.95 -6.06
C TRP A 152 4.79 -7.77 -7.22
N VAL A 153 5.48 -7.82 -8.36
CA VAL A 153 4.99 -8.55 -9.54
C VAL A 153 5.01 -10.06 -9.35
N GLU A 154 6.05 -10.58 -8.70
CA GLU A 154 6.26 -12.02 -8.50
C GLU A 154 5.56 -12.54 -7.23
N TYR A 155 5.40 -11.70 -6.20
CA TYR A 155 4.74 -12.01 -4.94
C TYR A 155 3.82 -10.88 -4.48
N PRO A 156 2.64 -10.72 -5.11
CA PRO A 156 1.73 -9.62 -4.83
C PRO A 156 1.06 -9.69 -3.44
N GLN A 157 1.24 -10.80 -2.69
CA GLN A 157 0.82 -10.84 -1.29
C GLN A 157 1.76 -10.02 -0.39
N CYS A 158 3.02 -9.75 -0.78
CA CYS A 158 3.90 -8.91 0.01
C CYS A 158 3.53 -7.43 -0.13
N ILE A 159 2.54 -6.99 0.64
CA ILE A 159 2.06 -5.60 0.63
C ILE A 159 3.13 -4.61 1.09
N ASP A 160 4.14 -5.06 1.84
CA ASP A 160 5.23 -4.22 2.29
C ASP A 160 6.05 -3.67 1.11
N ALA A 161 6.11 -4.41 -0.01
CA ALA A 161 6.69 -3.91 -1.24
C ALA A 161 5.96 -2.65 -1.73
N LEU A 162 4.62 -2.63 -1.69
CA LEU A 162 3.82 -1.45 -2.06
C LEU A 162 4.05 -0.28 -1.10
N VAL A 163 4.10 -0.55 0.20
CA VAL A 163 4.39 0.47 1.22
C VAL A 163 5.73 1.14 0.94
N HIS A 164 6.77 0.35 0.72
CA HIS A 164 8.11 0.86 0.44
C HIS A 164 8.21 1.56 -0.93
N ILE A 165 7.41 1.17 -1.93
CA ILE A 165 7.29 1.91 -3.20
C ILE A 165 6.64 3.28 -2.98
N ALA A 166 5.63 3.37 -2.11
CA ALA A 166 4.86 4.58 -1.88
C ALA A 166 5.64 5.66 -1.09
N ASN A 167 6.42 5.25 -0.09
CA ASN A 167 7.04 6.14 0.89
C ASN A 167 7.81 7.34 0.27
N PRO A 168 8.66 7.17 -0.77
CA PRO A 168 9.37 8.30 -1.38
C PRO A 168 8.48 9.34 -2.08
N TYR A 169 7.21 9.02 -2.32
CA TYR A 169 6.27 9.85 -3.07
C TYR A 169 5.25 10.60 -2.20
N ILE A 170 5.18 10.34 -0.89
CA ILE A 170 4.20 10.95 0.03
C ILE A 170 4.19 12.49 -0.11
N HIS A 171 5.37 13.11 -0.18
CA HIS A 171 5.55 14.56 -0.22
C HIS A 171 5.75 15.12 -1.64
N ARG A 172 5.68 14.26 -2.67
CA ARG A 172 5.91 14.66 -4.06
C ARG A 172 4.58 14.78 -4.79
N ARG A 173 4.05 16.01 -4.89
CA ARG A 173 2.74 16.32 -5.49
C ARG A 173 2.47 15.65 -6.84
N ILE A 174 3.48 15.58 -7.71
CA ILE A 174 3.35 14.96 -9.04
C ILE A 174 3.12 13.43 -8.96
N TYR A 175 3.57 12.78 -7.89
CA TYR A 175 3.53 11.33 -7.71
C TYR A 175 2.55 10.87 -6.62
N GLN A 176 1.75 11.76 -6.03
CA GLN A 176 0.82 11.43 -4.95
C GLN A 176 -0.15 10.29 -5.31
N ARG A 177 -0.63 10.23 -6.56
CA ARG A 177 -1.49 9.13 -7.02
C ARG A 177 -0.77 7.78 -7.00
N ASN A 178 0.54 7.73 -7.27
CA ASN A 178 1.31 6.49 -7.13
C ASN A 178 1.32 6.03 -5.67
N ALA A 179 1.57 6.95 -4.74
CA ALA A 179 1.55 6.65 -3.30
C ALA A 179 0.16 6.19 -2.84
N GLU A 180 -0.88 6.95 -3.22
CA GLU A 180 -2.26 6.66 -2.83
C GLU A 180 -2.71 5.29 -3.32
N ASN A 181 -2.50 4.98 -4.60
CA ASN A 181 -2.84 3.67 -5.16
C ASN A 181 -2.13 2.53 -4.41
N CYS A 182 -0.84 2.69 -4.10
CA CYS A 182 -0.06 1.68 -3.37
C CYS A 182 -0.59 1.44 -1.96
N TYR A 183 -0.85 2.50 -1.19
CA TYR A 183 -1.37 2.37 0.16
C TYR A 183 -2.78 1.77 0.18
N LEU A 184 -3.66 2.28 -0.68
CA LEU A 184 -5.03 1.75 -0.80
C LEU A 184 -5.02 0.27 -1.18
N ALA A 185 -4.17 -0.14 -2.11
CA ALA A 185 -4.02 -1.55 -2.48
C ALA A 185 -3.50 -2.39 -1.31
N ALA A 186 -2.43 -1.95 -0.63
CA ALA A 186 -1.87 -2.66 0.53
C ALA A 186 -2.91 -2.85 1.65
N ILE A 187 -3.64 -1.79 2.00
CA ILE A 187 -4.72 -1.79 3.01
C ILE A 187 -5.83 -2.75 2.57
N ALA A 188 -6.30 -2.64 1.32
CA ALA A 188 -7.38 -3.47 0.82
C ALA A 188 -7.02 -4.96 0.77
N ILE A 189 -5.77 -5.31 0.44
CA ILE A 189 -5.30 -6.70 0.43
C ILE A 189 -5.28 -7.27 1.84
N ALA A 190 -4.73 -6.54 2.82
CA ALA A 190 -4.70 -6.98 4.22
C ALA A 190 -6.10 -7.16 4.80
N GLU A 191 -7.01 -6.24 4.52
CA GLU A 191 -8.36 -6.24 5.10
C GLU A 191 -9.33 -7.19 4.38
N LYS A 192 -8.98 -7.71 3.20
CA LYS A 192 -9.91 -8.44 2.32
C LYS A 192 -10.57 -9.65 2.98
N LYS A 193 -9.83 -10.39 3.82
CA LYS A 193 -10.34 -11.58 4.53
C LYS A 193 -10.87 -11.26 5.94
N LEU A 194 -10.70 -10.03 6.43
CA LEU A 194 -11.19 -9.62 7.74
C LEU A 194 -12.72 -9.37 7.69
N PRO A 195 -13.50 -9.87 8.66
CA PRO A 195 -14.92 -9.56 8.79
C PRO A 195 -15.12 -8.05 8.99
N PRO A 196 -16.14 -7.44 8.36
CA PRO A 196 -16.37 -5.99 8.45
C PRO A 196 -16.73 -5.51 9.87
N ASP A 197 -17.20 -6.41 10.74
CA ASP A 197 -17.57 -6.16 12.13
C ASP A 197 -16.50 -6.61 13.15
N LEU A 198 -15.35 -7.12 12.68
CA LEU A 198 -14.25 -7.52 13.55
C LEU A 198 -13.63 -6.29 14.24
N ASP A 199 -13.83 -6.18 15.55
CA ASP A 199 -13.17 -5.19 16.40
C ASP A 199 -11.91 -5.77 17.05
N GLY A 200 -10.93 -6.14 16.23
CA GLY A 200 -9.66 -6.70 16.68
C GLY A 200 -8.52 -5.68 16.83
N MET A 201 -7.39 -6.15 17.37
CA MET A 201 -6.14 -5.40 17.47
C MET A 201 -5.05 -6.04 16.61
N ALA A 202 -4.49 -5.30 15.66
CA ALA A 202 -3.29 -5.73 14.94
C ALA A 202 -2.06 -5.22 15.71
N LEU A 203 -1.60 -5.97 16.72
CA LEU A 203 -0.46 -5.56 17.56
C LEU A 203 0.86 -5.59 16.79
N TRP A 204 1.72 -4.59 17.01
CA TRP A 204 3.05 -4.49 16.38
C TRP A 204 4.03 -5.61 16.76
N SER A 205 3.81 -6.24 17.92
CA SER A 205 4.63 -7.38 18.38
C SER A 205 4.52 -8.57 17.44
N TRP A 206 3.38 -8.75 16.78
CA TRP A 206 3.23 -9.68 15.68
C TRP A 206 3.83 -9.08 14.40
N ILE A 207 4.90 -9.69 13.89
CA ILE A 207 5.75 -9.06 12.86
C ILE A 207 4.97 -8.85 11.56
N GLU A 208 4.10 -9.81 11.25
CA GLU A 208 3.24 -9.88 10.08
C GLU A 208 2.14 -8.81 10.12
N ASN A 209 1.87 -8.16 11.25
CA ASN A 209 0.98 -7.00 11.28
C ASN A 209 1.64 -5.70 10.80
N ARG A 210 2.97 -5.63 10.84
CA ARG A 210 3.69 -4.37 10.63
C ARG A 210 3.50 -3.78 9.22
N PRO A 211 3.51 -4.55 8.11
CA PRO A 211 3.26 -3.99 6.79
C PRO A 211 1.89 -3.31 6.69
N TYR A 212 0.84 -3.93 7.25
CA TYR A 212 -0.50 -3.35 7.29
C TYR A 212 -0.55 -2.05 8.10
N LEU A 213 0.04 -2.03 9.30
CA LEU A 213 0.13 -0.82 10.13
C LEU A 213 0.94 0.29 9.43
N ARG A 214 2.04 -0.05 8.75
CA ARG A 214 2.81 0.91 7.96
C ARG A 214 2.02 1.46 6.77
N ALA A 215 1.23 0.62 6.10
CA ALA A 215 0.37 1.05 4.98
C ALA A 215 -0.67 2.08 5.44
N LEU A 216 -1.36 1.79 6.54
CA LEU A 216 -2.31 2.73 7.17
C LEU A 216 -1.60 4.03 7.60
N HIS A 217 -0.42 3.92 8.23
CA HIS A 217 0.33 5.10 8.66
C HIS A 217 0.75 5.99 7.48
N GLY A 218 1.37 5.40 6.45
CA GLY A 218 1.75 6.14 5.24
C GLY A 218 0.56 6.79 4.54
N TYR A 219 -0.59 6.11 4.50
CA TYR A 219 -1.83 6.68 3.98
C TYR A 219 -2.34 7.86 4.81
N CYS A 220 -2.29 7.74 6.14
CA CYS A 220 -2.64 8.83 7.05
C CYS A 220 -1.79 10.09 6.78
N ILE A 221 -0.46 9.93 6.66
CA ILE A 221 0.45 11.05 6.36
C ILE A 221 0.18 11.62 4.97
N LEU A 222 -0.07 10.78 3.97
CA LEU A 222 -0.44 11.24 2.62
C LEU A 222 -1.73 12.06 2.62
N LEU A 223 -2.77 11.59 3.32
CA LEU A 223 -4.02 12.33 3.44
C LEU A 223 -3.81 13.66 4.17
N TRP A 224 -3.00 13.66 5.23
CA TRP A 224 -2.69 14.87 5.97
C TRP A 224 -1.91 15.89 5.12
N SER A 225 -0.89 15.45 4.37
CA SER A 225 -0.13 16.31 3.47
C SER A 225 -0.96 16.87 2.30
N LEU A 226 -2.06 16.20 1.95
CA LEU A 226 -3.05 16.65 0.98
C LEU A 226 -4.11 17.59 1.56
N GLY A 227 -4.10 17.86 2.87
CA GLY A 227 -5.14 18.63 3.56
C GLY A 227 -6.48 17.89 3.68
N ARG A 228 -6.50 16.57 3.48
CA ARG A 228 -7.68 15.68 3.64
C ARG A 228 -7.85 15.29 5.11
N PHE A 229 -7.95 16.30 5.98
CA PHE A 229 -7.89 16.15 7.44
C PHE A 229 -8.92 15.15 7.99
N THR A 230 -10.18 15.22 7.54
CA THR A 230 -11.24 14.31 8.03
C THR A 230 -10.96 12.85 7.68
N GLU A 231 -10.32 12.57 6.54
CA GLU A 231 -9.96 11.21 6.14
C GLU A 231 -8.71 10.76 6.91
N ALA A 232 -7.71 11.65 7.05
CA ALA A 232 -6.51 11.39 7.84
C ALA A 232 -6.86 11.05 9.29
N GLU A 233 -7.75 11.81 9.94
CA GLU A 233 -8.20 11.56 11.31
C GLU A 233 -8.86 10.18 11.46
N LYS A 234 -9.68 9.76 10.49
CA LYS A 234 -10.30 8.43 10.49
C LYS A 234 -9.26 7.32 10.42
N VAL A 235 -8.25 7.46 9.55
CA VAL A 235 -7.15 6.49 9.43
C VAL A 235 -6.29 6.50 10.70
N ALA A 236 -6.02 7.68 11.27
CA ALA A 236 -5.29 7.84 12.52
C ALA A 236 -6.01 7.15 13.69
N CYS A 237 -7.30 7.38 13.86
CA CYS A 237 -8.10 6.69 14.87
C CYS A 237 -8.14 5.18 14.63
N LYS A 238 -8.23 4.72 13.37
CA LYS A 238 -8.18 3.29 13.03
C LYS A 238 -6.85 2.67 13.45
N LEU A 239 -5.73 3.33 13.16
CA LEU A 239 -4.39 2.90 13.59
C LEU A 239 -4.27 2.75 15.10
N LEU A 240 -4.69 3.77 15.86
CA LEU A 240 -4.69 3.72 17.32
C LEU A 240 -5.58 2.59 17.84
N ARG A 241 -6.77 2.42 17.23
CA ARG A 241 -7.70 1.35 17.58
C ARG A 241 -7.07 -0.04 17.34
N LEU A 242 -6.38 -0.24 16.23
CA LEU A 242 -5.73 -1.50 15.88
C LEU A 242 -4.48 -1.77 16.72
N ASN A 243 -3.64 -0.77 16.94
CA ASN A 243 -2.38 -0.90 17.65
C ASN A 243 -2.27 0.16 18.77
N PRO A 244 -2.93 -0.05 19.92
CA PRO A 244 -2.86 0.89 21.04
C PRO A 244 -1.45 1.29 21.50
N PRO A 245 -0.44 0.39 21.55
CA PRO A 245 0.94 0.80 21.87
C PRO A 245 1.48 1.94 21.00
N ASP A 246 0.92 2.10 19.80
CA ASP A 246 1.19 3.15 18.83
C ASP A 246 2.66 3.26 18.43
N ASN A 247 3.23 2.12 18.02
CA ASN A 247 4.60 2.04 17.52
C ASN A 247 4.84 2.91 16.28
N THR A 248 3.79 3.27 15.55
CA THR A 248 3.83 4.19 14.41
C THR A 248 3.84 5.67 14.81
N GLY A 249 3.49 6.01 16.06
CA GLY A 249 3.56 7.38 16.58
C GLY A 249 2.39 8.29 16.21
N VAL A 250 1.24 7.74 15.82
CA VAL A 250 0.06 8.51 15.39
C VAL A 250 -0.51 9.38 16.51
N ARG A 251 -0.36 8.99 17.77
CA ARG A 251 -0.83 9.76 18.94
C ARG A 251 -0.18 11.13 19.05
N PHE A 252 1.01 11.31 18.47
CA PHE A 252 1.73 12.58 18.49
C PHE A 252 1.25 13.55 17.40
N ILE A 253 0.53 13.06 16.39
CA ILE A 253 0.08 13.86 15.23
C ILE A 253 -1.43 13.99 15.13
N ILE A 254 -2.21 13.16 15.83
CA ILE A 254 -3.67 13.12 15.66
C ILE A 254 -4.36 14.43 16.04
N ASP A 255 -3.89 15.13 17.07
CA ASP A 255 -4.43 16.44 17.45
C ASP A 255 -4.09 17.52 16.41
N ASP A 256 -2.93 17.42 15.75
CA ASP A 256 -2.55 18.35 14.69
C ASP A 256 -3.40 18.15 13.43
N ILE A 257 -3.67 16.89 13.09
CA ILE A 257 -4.62 16.52 12.03
C ILE A 257 -6.03 17.06 12.37
N HIS A 258 -6.50 16.83 13.60
CA HIS A 258 -7.82 17.28 14.06
C HIS A 258 -7.97 18.80 13.99
N ASN A 259 -6.94 19.52 14.44
CA ASN A 259 -6.88 20.98 14.41
C ASN A 259 -6.54 21.55 13.03
N LYS A 260 -6.45 20.70 12.00
CA LYS A 260 -6.15 21.08 10.61
C LYS A 260 -4.84 21.85 10.46
N LYS A 261 -3.85 21.54 11.29
CA LYS A 261 -2.51 22.11 11.12
C LYS A 261 -1.91 21.58 9.83
N THR A 262 -1.34 22.47 9.02
CA THR A 262 -0.66 22.07 7.79
C THR A 262 0.53 21.17 8.14
N TRP A 263 0.67 20.08 7.37
CA TRP A 263 1.80 19.17 7.52
C TRP A 263 3.14 19.87 7.26
N THR A 264 4.15 19.58 8.09
CA THR A 264 5.55 19.99 7.92
C THR A 264 6.45 18.76 7.94
N GLU A 265 7.52 18.80 7.13
CA GLU A 265 8.64 17.85 7.25
C GLU A 265 9.52 18.38 8.37
N ASP A 266 9.46 17.78 9.55
CA ASP A 266 10.32 18.12 10.70
C ASP A 266 11.72 17.48 10.55
#